data_AF-J1HHF3-F1
#
_entry.id   AF-J1HHF3-F1
#
_cell.length_a   1.000
_cell.length_b   1.000
_cell.length_c   1.000
_cell.angle_alpha   90.00
_cell.angle_beta   90.00
_cell.angle_gamma   90.00
#
_symmetry.space_group_name_H-M   'P 1'
#
loop_
_entity.id
_entity.type
_entity.pdbx_description
1 polymer ?
#
loop_
_entity_poly.entity_id
_entity_poly.type
_entity_poly.pdbx_seq_one_letter_code
_entity_poly.pdbx_strand_id
1 'polypeptide(L)' 'MHSVPIAAGHDCDDLTWLARRIAAGELVPVVGRRYGAAEVGRAHAELGSGGTCGARIIDHRDAPAL' A
#
# COMPACT_ATOMS: atom_id res chain seq x y z
N MET A 1 13.46 -6.22 14.62
CA MET A 1 12.93 -6.41 13.25
C MET A 1 12.67 -5.03 12.70
N HIS A 2 13.59 -4.50 11.88
CA HIS A 2 13.49 -3.12 11.37
C HIS A 2 12.77 -3.14 10.04
N SER A 3 11.52 -2.66 10.02
CA SER A 3 10.78 -2.43 8.77
C SER A 3 11.26 -1.11 8.15
N VAL A 4 11.78 -1.17 6.93
CA VAL A 4 12.13 0.04 6.16
C VAL A 4 10.84 0.63 5.59
N PRO A 5 10.41 1.84 5.98
CA PRO A 5 9.27 2.48 5.35
C PRO A 5 9.68 2.93 3.94
N ILE A 6 9.12 2.30 2.91
CA ILE A 6 9.30 2.73 1.53
C ILE A 6 8.33 3.88 1.28
N ALA A 7 8.86 5.10 1.22
CA ALA A 7 8.12 6.25 0.73
C ALA A 7 7.92 6.08 -0.77
N ALA A 8 6.67 5.91 -1.20
CA ALA A 8 6.30 5.86 -2.61
C ALA A 8 6.60 7.22 -3.26
N GLY A 9 7.76 7.33 -3.91
CA GLY A 9 8.15 8.51 -4.67
C GLY A 9 9.48 8.33 -5.39
N HIS A 10 9.78 7.16 -5.97
CA HIS A 10 11.11 6.85 -6.52
C HIS A 10 11.02 6.27 -7.95
N ASP A 11 12.18 6.27 -8.61
CA ASP A 11 12.44 5.96 -10.02
C ASP A 11 11.77 4.64 -10.49
N CYS A 12 11.49 4.51 -11.79
CA CYS A 12 10.79 3.33 -12.34
C CYS A 12 11.56 2.01 -12.08
N ASP A 13 12.89 2.09 -11.99
CA ASP A 13 13.76 0.97 -11.65
C ASP A 13 13.58 0.52 -10.20
N ASP A 14 13.41 1.45 -9.26
CA ASP A 14 13.16 1.15 -7.84
C ASP A 14 11.81 0.45 -7.65
N LEU A 15 10.78 0.91 -8.36
CA LEU A 15 9.46 0.27 -8.36
C LEU A 15 9.51 -1.14 -8.96
N THR A 16 10.26 -1.31 -10.05
CA THR A 16 10.45 -2.62 -10.71
C THR A 16 11.19 -3.59 -9.80
N TRP A 17 12.26 -3.13 -9.15
CA TRP A 17 13.01 -3.92 -8.18
C TRP A 17 12.11 -4.35 -7.01
N LEU A 18 11.35 -3.42 -6.44
CA LEU A 18 10.43 -3.69 -5.33
C LEU A 18 9.37 -4.73 -5.72
N ALA A 19 8.75 -4.57 -6.89
CA ALA A 19 7.74 -5.51 -7.39
C ALA A 19 8.30 -6.93 -7.53
N ARG A 20 9.54 -7.08 -8.05
CA ARG A 20 10.20 -8.40 -8.17
C ARG A 20 10.42 -9.06 -6.82
N ARG A 21 10.87 -8.31 -5.81
CA ARG A 21 11.07 -8.85 -4.44
C ARG A 21 9.76 -9.28 -3.78
N ILE A 22 8.67 -8.55 -4.04
CA ILE A 22 7.33 -8.94 -3.55
C ILE A 22 6.84 -10.21 -4.25
N ALA A 23 6.98 -10.29 -5.58
CA ALA A 23 6.59 -11.47 -6.35
C ALA A 23 7.39 -12.73 -5.96
N ALA A 24 8.66 -12.56 -5.58
CA ALA A 24 9.50 -13.64 -5.05
C ALA A 24 9.18 -14.02 -3.59
N GLY A 25 8.26 -13.33 -2.93
CA GLY A 25 7.90 -13.56 -1.52
C GLY A 25 8.96 -13.08 -0.51
N GLU A 26 9.96 -12.34 -0.97
CA GLU A 26 11.07 -11.87 -0.14
C GLU A 26 10.72 -10.60 0.63
N LEU A 27 9.74 -9.84 0.12
CA LEU A 27 9.13 -8.70 0.79
C LEU A 27 7.61 -8.90 0.83
N VAL A 28 6.98 -8.55 1.95
CA VAL A 28 5.53 -8.57 2.09
C VAL A 28 5.07 -7.18 2.52
N PRO A 29 4.23 -6.49 1.73
CA PRO A 29 3.68 -5.21 2.15
C PRO A 29 2.82 -5.41 3.39
N VAL A 30 3.12 -4.66 4.45
CA VAL A 30 2.30 -4.65 5.65
C VAL A 30 1.04 -3.85 5.34
N VAL A 31 -0.10 -4.53 5.26
CA VAL A 31 -1.41 -3.88 5.07
C VAL A 31 -2.06 -3.71 6.43
N GLY A 32 -2.20 -2.46 6.87
CA GLY A 32 -2.83 -2.14 8.15
C GLY A 32 -4.35 -2.12 8.05
N ARG A 33 -4.90 -1.56 6.96
CA ARG A 33 -6.36 -1.44 6.76
C ARG A 33 -6.74 -1.43 5.29
N ARG A 34 -7.94 -1.96 4.99
CA ARG A 34 -8.57 -1.96 3.67
C ARG A 34 -9.86 -1.16 3.73
N TYR A 35 -10.18 -0.46 2.65
CA TYR A 35 -11.38 0.36 2.49
C TYR A 35 -12.01 0.10 1.12
N GLY A 36 -13.31 0.29 1.01
CA GLY A 36 -13.97 0.33 -0.30
C GLY A 36 -13.68 1.64 -1.05
N ALA A 37 -13.90 1.65 -2.36
CA ALA A 37 -13.77 2.85 -3.19
C ALA A 37 -14.64 4.04 -2.70
N ALA A 38 -15.83 3.77 -2.16
CA ALA A 38 -16.70 4.81 -1.59
C ALA A 38 -16.15 5.42 -0.29
N GLU A 39 -15.18 4.78 0.36
CA GLU A 39 -14.63 5.18 1.65
C GLU A 39 -13.30 5.94 1.53
N VAL A 40 -12.88 6.34 0.32
CA VAL A 40 -11.62 7.08 0.08
C VAL A 40 -11.50 8.32 0.96
N GLY A 41 -12.58 9.10 1.11
CA GLY A 41 -12.58 10.29 1.96
C GLY A 41 -12.29 9.96 3.42
N ARG A 42 -12.84 8.86 3.93
CA ARG A 42 -12.59 8.36 5.29
C ARG A 42 -11.16 7.84 5.43
N ALA A 43 -10.68 7.06 4.45
CA ALA A 43 -9.31 6.55 4.45
C ALA A 43 -8.27 7.69 4.51
N HIS A 44 -8.54 8.79 3.80
CA HIS A 44 -7.71 10.00 3.84
C HIS A 44 -7.81 10.74 5.17
N ALA A 45 -9.02 10.94 5.71
CA ALA A 45 -9.20 11.60 7.01
C ALA A 45 -8.45 10.86 8.14
N GLU A 46 -8.44 9.52 8.09
CA GLU A 46 -7.73 8.68 9.06
C GLU A 46 -6.19 8.69 8.89
N LEU A 47 -5.64 9.23 7.78
CA LEU A 47 -4.19 9.27 7.52
C LEU A 47 -3.42 10.14 8.51
N GLY A 48 -4.07 11.15 9.11
CA GLY A 48 -3.46 12.09 10.05
C GLY A 48 -3.70 11.79 11.54
N SER A 49 -4.55 10.81 11.88
CA SER A 49 -4.98 10.57 13.27
C SER A 49 -4.12 9.55 14.03
N GLY A 50 -3.04 9.05 13.43
CA GLY A 50 -2.24 7.96 14.00
C GLY A 50 -2.98 6.61 14.01
N GLY A 51 -2.31 5.54 14.45
CA GLY A 51 -2.92 4.22 14.64
C GLY A 51 -2.86 3.25 13.45
N THR A 52 -2.17 3.59 12.36
CA THR A 52 -1.89 2.63 11.27
C THR A 52 -0.43 2.22 11.23
N CYS A 53 -0.16 0.98 11.64
CA CYS A 53 1.04 0.27 11.22
C CYS A 53 0.78 -0.35 9.83
N GLY A 54 1.41 0.21 8.79
CA GLY A 54 1.32 -0.32 7.42
C GLY A 54 0.47 0.52 6.46
N ALA A 55 0.32 0.02 5.24
CA ALA A 55 -0.39 0.66 4.14
C ALA A 55 -1.91 0.61 4.32
N ARG A 56 -2.59 1.59 3.72
CA ARG A 56 -4.03 1.61 3.50
C ARG A 56 -4.29 1.28 2.04
N ILE A 57 -5.13 0.28 1.78
CA ILE A 57 -5.49 -0.13 0.42
C ILE A 57 -6.94 0.24 0.17
N ILE A 58 -7.19 0.83 -1.00
CA ILE A 58 -8.53 1.05 -1.52
C ILE A 58 -8.83 -0.11 -2.48
N ASP A 59 -9.71 -1.01 -2.07
CA ASP A 59 -10.16 -2.12 -2.90
C ASP A 59 -11.27 -1.61 -3.84
N HIS A 60 -10.91 -1.37 -5.09
CA HIS A 60 -11.88 -1.08 -6.14
C HIS A 60 -12.38 -2.39 -6.74
N ARG A 61 -13.40 -2.98 -6.11
CA ARG A 61 -13.99 -4.28 -6.51
C ARG A 61 -14.61 -4.29 -7.93
N ASP A 62 -14.74 -3.13 -8.57
CA ASP A 62 -15.34 -2.94 -9.90
C ASP A 62 -14.36 -2.45 -10.97
N ALA A 63 -13.05 -2.38 -10.68
CA ALA A 63 -12.08 -2.16 -11.74
C ALA A 63 -11.97 -3.46 -12.56
N PRO A 64 -12.27 -3.45 -13.88
CA PRO A 64 -12.05 -4.62 -14.70
C PRO A 64 -10.58 -5.03 -14.57
N ALA A 65 -10.33 -6.32 -14.38
CA ALA A 65 -8.97 -6.84 -14.44
C ALA A 65 -8.39 -6.46 -15.82
N LEU A 66 -7.35 -5.64 -15.82
CA LEU A 66 -6.55 -5.33 -17.00
C LEU A 66 -5.64 -6.51 -17.33
#